data_AF-A0A9W6NVJ4-F1
#
_entry.id   AF-A0A9W6NVJ4-F1
#
_cell.length_a   1.000
_cell.length_b   1.000
_cell.length_c   1.000
_cell.angle_alpha   90.00
_cell.angle_beta   90.00
_cell.angle_gamma   90.00
#
_symmetry.space_group_name_H-M   'P 1'
#
loop_
_entity.id
_entity.type
_entity.pdbx_description
1 polymer ?
#
loop_
_entity_poly.entity_id
_entity_poly.type
_entity_poly.pdbx_seq_one_letter_code
_entity_poly.pdbx_strand_id
1 'polypeptide(L)' 'MLGVAVDMSDSEESPTVRSRLAVFLSDERVAGHLERKVIMLDGEVVTDLDQPAPMHHRLIFGGS' A
#
# COMPACT_ATOMS: atom_id res chain seq x y z
N MET A 1 7.73 25.95 -34.51
CA MET A 1 8.47 25.60 -33.29
C MET A 1 7.56 24.68 -32.49
N LEU A 2 7.81 23.36 -32.50
CA LEU A 2 6.95 22.39 -31.82
C LEU A 2 7.03 22.61 -30.31
N GLY A 3 5.88 22.81 -29.67
CA GLY A 3 5.75 22.77 -28.23
C GLY A 3 5.87 21.32 -27.75
N VAL A 4 6.99 21.02 -27.09
CA VAL A 4 7.09 19.86 -26.20
C VAL A 4 6.73 20.38 -24.82
N ALA A 5 5.46 20.27 -24.46
CA ALA A 5 5.10 20.19 -23.06
C ALA A 5 5.53 18.79 -22.61
N VAL A 6 6.69 18.70 -21.96
CA VAL A 6 7.03 17.51 -21.20
C VAL A 6 6.10 17.55 -20.00
N ASP A 7 4.99 16.82 -20.06
CA ASP A 7 4.19 16.53 -18.87
C ASP A 7 5.02 15.59 -18.00
N MET A 8 5.95 16.17 -17.25
CA MET A 8 6.62 15.52 -16.12
C MET A 8 5.65 15.51 -14.94
N SER A 9 4.54 14.79 -15.09
CA SER A 9 3.82 14.27 -13.92
C SER A 9 4.53 12.98 -13.51
N ASP A 10 5.73 13.14 -12.95
CA ASP A 10 6.38 12.10 -12.14
C ASP A 10 5.54 11.95 -10.87
N SER A 11 4.36 11.35 -11.05
CA SER A 11 3.51 10.94 -9.95
C SER A 11 4.26 9.78 -9.32
N GLU A 12 5.13 10.08 -8.36
CA GLU A 12 5.66 9.07 -7.46
C GLU A 12 4.46 8.40 -6.80
N GLU A 13 4.00 7.30 -7.42
CA GLU A 13 2.84 6.55 -6.96
C GLU A 13 3.15 6.14 -5.52
N SER A 14 2.33 6.66 -4.59
CA SER A 14 2.50 6.30 -3.18
C SER A 14 2.41 4.77 -3.06
N PRO A 15 3.33 4.14 -2.31
CA PRO A 15 3.35 2.68 -2.21
C PRO A 15 2.02 2.19 -1.64
N THR A 16 1.52 1.06 -2.14
CA THR A 16 0.29 0.45 -1.67
C THR A 16 0.53 -0.41 -0.43
N VAL A 17 -0.54 -0.83 0.24
CA VAL A 17 -0.43 -1.83 1.32
C VAL A 17 0.25 -3.11 0.81
N ARG A 18 -0.11 -3.57 -0.40
CA ARG A 18 0.51 -4.75 -1.02
C ARG A 18 2.01 -4.58 -1.16
N SER A 19 2.47 -3.50 -1.79
CA SER A 19 3.89 -3.31 -2.08
C SER A 19 4.73 -3.17 -0.82
N ARG A 20 4.19 -2.57 0.25
CA ARG A 20 4.86 -2.50 1.55
C ARG A 20 4.97 -3.86 2.24
N LEU A 21 3.94 -4.69 2.20
CA LEU A 21 3.96 -6.00 2.86
C LEU A 21 4.74 -7.05 2.06
N ALA A 22 4.78 -6.92 0.74
CA ALA A 22 5.52 -7.82 -0.15
C ALA A 22 7.03 -7.87 0.15
N VAL A 23 7.58 -6.86 0.82
CA VAL A 23 8.98 -6.84 1.30
C VAL A 23 9.24 -7.91 2.37
N PHE A 24 8.20 -8.34 3.09
CA PHE A 24 8.31 -9.24 4.24
C PHE A 24 7.54 -10.55 4.08
N LEU A 25 6.49 -10.56 3.26
CA LEU A 25 5.53 -11.65 3.14
C LEU A 25 5.27 -11.98 1.68
N SER A 26 4.96 -13.25 1.39
CA SER A 26 4.41 -13.63 0.09
C SER A 26 2.98 -13.10 -0.09
N ASP A 27 2.54 -12.93 -1.33
CA ASP A 27 1.18 -12.48 -1.65
C ASP A 27 0.10 -13.37 -1.02
N GLU A 28 0.31 -14.68 -1.01
CA GLU A 28 -0.58 -15.64 -0.34
C GLU A 28 -0.72 -15.34 1.16
N ARG A 29 0.40 -15.05 1.85
CA ARG A 29 0.35 -14.68 3.27
C ARG A 29 -0.34 -13.34 3.45
N VAL A 30 -0.09 -12.35 2.60
CA VAL A 30 -0.74 -11.04 2.69
C VAL A 30 -2.26 -11.19 2.53
N ALA A 31 -2.72 -11.96 1.54
CA ALA A 31 -4.13 -12.26 1.32
C ALA A 31 -4.76 -12.92 2.57
N GLY A 32 -4.09 -13.91 3.16
CA GLY A 32 -4.59 -14.55 4.39
C GLY A 32 -4.71 -13.59 5.58
N HIS A 33 -3.83 -12.60 5.72
CA HIS A 33 -3.97 -11.59 6.77
C HIS A 33 -5.09 -10.57 6.46
N LEU A 34 -5.31 -10.25 5.19
CA LEU A 34 -6.43 -9.42 4.75
C LEU A 34 -7.77 -10.10 5.04
N GLU A 35 -7.91 -11.39 4.70
CA GLU A 35 -9.11 -12.19 4.96
C GLU A 35 -9.44 -12.27 6.46
N ARG A 36 -8.40 -12.38 7.30
CA ARG A 36 -8.54 -12.36 8.77
C ARG A 36 -8.83 -10.97 9.33
N LYS A 37 -8.82 -9.92 8.50
CA LYS A 37 -9.05 -8.51 8.87
C LYS A 37 -8.11 -8.02 9.97
N VAL A 38 -6.86 -8.48 9.92
CA VAL A 38 -5.83 -8.10 10.90
C VAL A 38 -4.84 -7.06 10.37
N ILE A 39 -4.89 -6.69 9.10
CA ILE A 39 -4.03 -5.61 8.58
C ILE A 39 -4.65 -4.27 8.94
N MET A 40 -3.88 -3.36 9.54
CA MET A 40 -4.34 -2.02 9.89
C MET A 40 -3.42 -0.94 9.32
N LEU A 41 -4.01 0.11 8.76
CA LEU A 41 -3.34 1.32 8.30
C LEU A 41 -3.88 2.51 9.13
N ASP A 42 -2.99 3.18 9.86
CA ASP A 42 -3.32 4.29 10.77
C ASP A 42 -4.43 3.99 11.79
N GLY A 43 -4.56 2.71 12.17
CA GLY A 43 -5.57 2.25 13.12
C GLY A 43 -6.87 1.76 12.47
N GLU A 44 -7.02 1.90 11.16
CA GLU A 44 -8.18 1.41 10.41
C GLU A 44 -7.90 0.07 9.75
N VAL A 45 -8.89 -0.82 9.76
CA VAL A 45 -8.76 -2.14 9.12
C VAL A 45 -8.69 -1.95 7.60
N VAL A 46 -7.64 -2.51 7.01
CA VAL A 46 -7.47 -2.52 5.55
C VAL A 46 -8.44 -3.52 4.93
N THR A 47 -9.19 -3.08 3.92
CA THR A 47 -10.09 -3.94 3.14
C THR A 47 -9.60 -4.15 1.70
N ASP A 48 -8.65 -3.35 1.25
CA ASP A 48 -8.07 -3.40 -0.09
C ASP A 48 -6.54 -3.27 -0.02
N LEU A 49 -5.83 -4.17 -0.70
CA LEU A 49 -4.36 -4.17 -0.71
C LEU A 49 -3.78 -3.15 -1.69
N ASP A 50 -4.57 -2.70 -2.66
CA ASP A 50 -4.16 -1.70 -3.64
C ASP A 50 -4.37 -0.27 -3.12
N GLN A 51 -4.93 -0.11 -1.91
CA GLN A 51 -5.05 1.20 -1.29
C GLN A 51 -3.66 1.83 -1.04
N PRO A 52 -3.51 3.15 -1.23
CA PRO A 52 -2.28 3.85 -0.92
C PRO A 52 -1.92 3.74 0.56
N ALA A 53 -0.66 3.42 0.85
CA ALA A 53 -0.09 3.37 2.19
C ALA A 53 1.28 4.07 2.21
N PRO A 54 1.33 5.41 2.09
CA PRO A 54 2.57 6.18 2.15
C PRO A 54 3.46 5.80 3.34
N MET A 55 4.78 5.93 3.22
CA MET A 55 5.72 5.46 4.26
C MET A 55 5.55 6.15 5.62
N HIS A 56 4.95 7.36 5.66
CA HIS A 56 4.63 8.06 6.90
C HIS A 56 3.37 7.52 7.60
N HIS A 57 2.56 6.69 6.92
CA HIS A 57 1.43 5.98 7.52
C HIS A 57 1.90 4.71 8.23
N ARG A 58 1.26 4.44 9.37
CA ARG A 58 1.55 3.29 10.21
C ARG A 58 0.78 2.07 9.73
N LEU A 59 1.52 1.14 9.10
CA LEU A 59 1.01 -0.16 8.69
C LEU A 59 1.42 -1.23 9.70
N ILE A 60 0.46 -1.90 10.33
CA ILE A 60 0.67 -2.91 11.36
C ILE A 60 -0.30 -4.09 11.22
N PHE A 61 -0.01 -5.18 11.91
CA PHE A 61 -0.98 -6.26 12.14
C PHE A 61 -1.63 -6.10 13.52
N GLY A 62 -2.95 -6.06 13.57
CA GLY A 62 -3.76 -6.06 14.78
C GLY A 62 -3.99 -7.48 15.33
N GLY A 63 -4.45 -7.54 16.57
CA GLY A 63 -4.60 -8.80 17.32
C GLY A 63 -3.39 -9.05 18.22
N SER A 64 -3.55 -8.73 19.50
CA SER A 64 -2.77 -9.32 20.61
C SER A 64 -3.63 -10.37 21.29
#